data_AF-A0A8J2T6R0-F1
#
_entry.id   AF-A0A8J2T6R0-F1
#
_cell.length_a   1.000
_cell.length_b   1.000
_cell.length_c   1.000
_cell.angle_alpha   90.00
_cell.angle_beta   90.00
_cell.angle_gamma   90.00
#
_symmetry.space_group_name_H-M   'P 1'
#
loop_
_entity.id
_entity.type
_entity.pdbx_description
1 polymer ?
#
loop_
_entity_poly.entity_id
_entity_poly.type
_entity_poly.pdbx_seq_one_letter_code
_entity_poly.pdbx_strand_id
1 'polypeptide(L)'
;MSIRSFHAASRCLKVGGVQVTLFSKSNCGLCNEASNIMDKVLQQEAEIDYSVVKIDDPKNHQWWEQYCLDVPVLHIKNPSNEGSLIKVFHRLDQEDVLNKIKNVK
;
A
#
# COMPACT_ATOMS: atom_id res chain seq x y z
N MET A 1 22.90 -30.61 -33.98
CA MET A 1 23.14 -29.54 -33.00
C MET A 1 21.82 -28.95 -32.53
N SER A 2 21.80 -28.53 -31.26
CA SER A 2 20.86 -27.61 -30.62
C SER A 2 19.57 -28.19 -30.02
N ILE A 3 19.73 -28.80 -28.84
CA ILE A 3 18.67 -28.98 -27.84
C ILE A 3 18.33 -27.58 -27.29
N ARG A 4 17.11 -27.09 -27.50
CA ARG A 4 16.64 -25.86 -26.87
C ARG A 4 16.10 -26.21 -25.48
N SER A 5 16.83 -25.78 -24.44
CA SER A 5 16.45 -25.93 -23.04
C SER A 5 15.25 -25.03 -22.71
N PHE A 6 14.13 -25.64 -22.28
CA PHE A 6 13.01 -24.91 -21.68
C PHE A 6 13.42 -24.46 -20.27
N HIS A 7 13.76 -23.19 -20.10
CA HIS A 7 13.83 -22.60 -18.76
C HIS A 7 12.41 -22.23 -18.34
N ALA A 8 11.82 -23.01 -17.45
CA ALA A 8 10.62 -22.60 -16.73
C ALA A 8 11.02 -21.49 -15.76
N ALA A 9 10.73 -20.23 -16.11
CA ALA A 9 10.81 -19.14 -15.16
C ALA A 9 9.67 -19.32 -14.15
N SER A 10 9.97 -19.87 -12.97
CA SER A 10 9.05 -19.82 -11.85
C SER A 10 8.81 -18.35 -11.50
N ARG A 11 7.63 -17.83 -11.86
CA ARG A 11 7.13 -16.58 -11.30
C ARG A 11 7.09 -16.77 -9.78
N CYS A 12 8.02 -16.16 -9.05
CA CYS A 12 7.89 -16.00 -7.61
C CYS A 12 6.68 -15.09 -7.37
N LEU A 13 5.49 -15.69 -7.26
CA LEU A 13 4.34 -15.01 -6.69
C LEU A 13 4.71 -14.80 -5.21
N LYS A 14 4.94 -13.55 -4.80
CA LYS A 14 4.91 -13.17 -3.38
C LYS A 14 3.47 -13.38 -2.89
N VAL A 15 3.13 -14.62 -2.58
CA VAL A 15 1.84 -15.01 -1.99
C VAL A 15 2.02 -14.88 -0.48
N GLY A 16 1.41 -13.85 0.11
CA GLY A 16 1.28 -13.75 1.58
C GLY A 16 1.59 -12.39 2.22
N GLY A 17 2.04 -11.38 1.47
CA GLY A 17 2.32 -10.05 2.04
C GLY A 17 1.05 -9.23 2.30
N VAL A 18 1.06 -8.41 3.36
CA VAL A 18 0.02 -7.39 3.59
C VAL A 18 0.11 -6.33 2.50
N GLN A 19 -1.02 -6.04 1.85
CA GLN A 19 -1.12 -4.99 0.85
C GLN A 19 -1.44 -3.66 1.54
N VAL A 20 -0.62 -2.66 1.26
CA VAL A 20 -0.77 -1.32 1.80
C VAL A 20 -0.85 -0.31 0.65
N THR A 21 -1.91 0.49 0.62
CA THR A 21 -2.13 1.50 -0.43
C THR A 21 -2.34 2.86 0.21
N LEU A 22 -1.45 3.81 -0.10
CA LEU A 22 -1.58 5.21 0.33
C LEU A 22 -2.26 6.04 -0.76
N PHE A 23 -3.44 6.54 -0.48
CA PHE A 23 -4.15 7.52 -1.29
C PHE A 23 -3.65 8.92 -0.93
N SER A 24 -3.12 9.62 -1.93
CA SER A 24 -2.38 10.88 -1.79
C SER A 24 -2.77 11.83 -2.93
N LYS A 25 -2.54 13.14 -2.75
CA LYS A 25 -2.68 14.14 -3.82
C LYS A 25 -1.44 15.01 -3.92
N SER A 26 -1.25 15.70 -5.04
CA SER A 26 -0.17 16.67 -5.21
C SER A 26 -0.36 17.87 -4.27
N ASN A 27 0.75 18.54 -3.92
CA ASN A 27 0.75 19.74 -3.06
C ASN A 27 0.03 19.56 -1.71
N CYS A 28 0.20 18.40 -1.07
CA CYS A 28 -0.45 18.04 0.19
C CYS A 28 0.59 17.75 1.28
N GLY A 29 0.68 18.63 2.29
CA GLY A 29 1.66 18.50 3.38
C GLY A 29 1.49 17.23 4.21
N LEU A 30 0.25 16.92 4.62
CA LEU A 30 -0.07 15.68 5.35
C LEU A 30 0.26 14.43 4.54
N CYS A 31 0.08 14.47 3.22
CA CYS A 31 0.39 13.35 2.34
C CYS A 31 1.90 13.09 2.23
N ASN A 32 2.72 14.15 2.30
CA ASN A 32 4.17 14.01 2.35
C ASN A 32 4.62 13.41 3.70
N GLU A 33 4.05 13.88 4.81
CA GLU A 33 4.29 13.31 6.15
C GLU A 33 3.92 11.82 6.19
N ALA A 34 2.75 11.47 5.64
CA ALA A 34 2.29 10.09 5.53
C ALA A 34 3.25 9.21 4.72
N SER A 35 3.78 9.72 3.61
CA SER A 35 4.76 8.98 2.79
C SER A 35 6.06 8.73 3.57
N ASN A 36 6.56 9.75 4.29
CA ASN A 36 7.75 9.61 5.13
C ASN A 36 7.56 8.59 6.26
N ILE A 37 6.36 8.52 6.85
CA ILE A 37 6.03 7.52 7.86
C ILE A 37 6.03 6.11 7.24
N MET A 38 5.43 5.95 6.06
CA MET A 38 5.44 4.66 5.37
C MET A 38 6.85 4.22 5.01
N ASP A 39 7.75 5.11 4.61
CA ASP A 39 9.15 4.76 4.38
C ASP A 39 9.82 4.17 5.62
N LYS A 40 9.55 4.72 6.81
CA LYS A 40 10.04 4.18 8.09
C LYS A 40 9.42 2.82 8.41
N VAL A 41 8.13 2.64 8.14
CA VAL A 41 7.43 1.36 8.33
C VAL A 41 8.04 0.28 7.43
N LEU A 42 8.30 0.58 6.16
CA LEU A 42 8.88 -0.35 5.18
C LEU A 42 10.32 -0.74 5.52
N GLN A 43 11.07 0.14 6.19
CA GLN A 43 12.40 -0.19 6.72
C GLN A 43 12.34 -1.20 7.88
N GLN A 44 11.24 -1.24 8.62
CA GLN A 44 11.06 -2.13 9.77
C GLN A 44 10.36 -3.45 9.40
N GLU A 45 9.48 -3.45 8.40
CA GLU A 45 8.67 -4.60 8.00
C GLU A 45 8.87 -4.90 6.50
N ALA A 46 9.66 -5.94 6.18
CA ALA A 46 10.05 -6.26 4.80
C ALA A 46 8.97 -6.95 3.94
N GLU A 47 7.87 -7.39 4.55
CA GLU A 47 6.81 -8.20 3.92
C GLU A 47 5.53 -7.40 3.66
N ILE A 48 5.69 -6.20 3.13
CA ILE A 48 4.59 -5.30 2.75
C ILE A 48 4.64 -5.05 1.25
N ASP A 49 3.51 -5.20 0.58
CA ASP A 49 3.31 -4.75 -0.80
C ASP A 49 2.73 -3.33 -0.77
N TYR A 50 3.62 -2.33 -0.89
CA TYR A 50 3.27 -0.92 -0.76
C TYR A 50 3.08 -0.24 -2.11
N SER A 51 1.99 0.49 -2.25
CA SER A 51 1.68 1.30 -3.42
C SER A 51 1.11 2.66 -3.04
N VAL A 52 1.31 3.64 -3.92
CA VAL A 52 0.77 4.99 -3.76
C VAL A 52 -0.14 5.31 -4.93
N VAL A 53 -1.36 5.77 -4.63
CA VAL A 53 -2.33 6.22 -5.62
C VAL A 53 -2.47 7.73 -5.53
N LYS A 54 -2.18 8.41 -6.63
CA LYS A 54 -2.43 9.85 -6.78
C LYS A 54 -3.89 10.07 -7.20
N ILE A 55 -4.72 10.51 -6.26
CA ILE A 55 -6.15 10.66 -6.48
C ILE A 55 -6.49 11.83 -7.41
N ASP A 56 -5.56 12.78 -7.56
CA ASP A 56 -5.66 13.93 -8.45
C ASP A 56 -5.25 13.63 -9.91
N ASP A 57 -4.81 12.40 -10.20
CA ASP A 57 -4.71 11.92 -11.59
C ASP A 57 -6.13 11.69 -12.14
N PRO A 58 -6.51 12.25 -13.30
CA PRO A 58 -7.82 12.02 -13.92
C PRO A 58 -8.21 10.55 -14.08
N LYS A 59 -7.24 9.63 -14.21
CA LYS A 59 -7.49 8.18 -14.29
C LYS A 59 -8.02 7.59 -12.98
N ASN A 60 -7.81 8.29 -11.87
CA ASN A 60 -8.18 7.89 -10.51
C ASN A 60 -9.39 8.67 -9.99
N HIS A 61 -10.26 9.18 -10.87
CA HIS A 61 -11.44 9.99 -10.52
C HIS A 61 -12.31 9.38 -9.41
N GLN A 62 -12.50 8.06 -9.43
CA GLN A 62 -13.22 7.34 -8.38
C GLN A 62 -12.66 7.59 -6.96
N TRP A 63 -11.34 7.69 -6.83
CA TRP A 63 -10.67 7.95 -5.55
C TRP A 63 -10.69 9.43 -5.19
N TRP A 64 -10.75 10.31 -6.20
CA TRP A 64 -11.01 11.73 -5.98
C TRP A 64 -12.38 11.93 -5.35
N GLU A 65 -13.43 11.37 -5.97
CA GLU A 65 -14.81 11.43 -5.46
C GLU A 65 -14.89 10.90 -4.03
N GLN A 66 -14.14 9.84 -3.71
CA GLN A 66 -14.19 9.22 -2.40
C GLN A 66 -13.37 9.95 -1.32
N TYR A 67 -12.18 10.48 -1.65
CA TYR A 67 -11.19 10.89 -0.65
C TYR A 67 -10.64 12.30 -0.81
N CYS A 68 -11.15 13.13 -1.73
CA CYS A 68 -10.58 14.47 -1.98
C CYS A 68 -10.45 15.36 -0.73
N LEU A 69 -11.33 15.18 0.26
CA LEU A 69 -11.35 15.90 1.54
C LEU A 69 -10.63 15.18 2.69
N ASP A 70 -10.39 13.87 2.57
CA ASP A 70 -9.90 13.03 3.67
C ASP A 70 -8.43 12.59 3.50
N VAL A 71 -7.82 12.86 2.34
CA VAL A 71 -6.43 12.47 2.09
C VAL A 71 -5.44 13.13 3.06
N PRO A 72 -4.42 12.38 3.52
CA PRO A 72 -4.06 11.03 3.08
C PRO A 72 -4.91 9.92 3.73
N VAL A 73 -5.16 8.86 2.95
CA VAL A 73 -5.87 7.66 3.43
C VAL A 73 -5.00 6.44 3.18
N LEU A 74 -4.79 5.61 4.19
CA LEU A 74 -4.03 4.36 4.08
C LEU A 74 -4.98 3.17 4.15
N HIS A 75 -4.99 2.34 3.12
CA HIS A 75 -5.64 1.03 3.16
C HIS A 75 -4.61 -0.03 3.52
N ILE A 76 -4.94 -0.90 4.47
CA ILE A 76 -4.14 -2.05 4.87
C ILE A 76 -5.06 -3.27 4.74
N LYS A 77 -4.67 -4.29 3.97
CA LYS A 77 -5.46 -5.51 3.80
C LYS A 77 -4.57 -6.74 3.62
N ASN A 78 -5.04 -7.88 4.07
CA ASN A 78 -4.46 -9.18 3.76
C ASN A 78 -5.22 -9.79 2.58
N PRO A 79 -4.59 -10.01 1.41
CA PRO A 79 -5.24 -10.61 0.25
C PRO A 79 -5.85 -12.00 0.52
N SER A 80 -5.36 -12.71 1.56
CA SER A 80 -5.85 -14.02 1.96
C SER A 80 -7.10 -13.95 2.84
N ASN A 81 -7.47 -12.76 3.33
CA ASN A 81 -8.62 -12.53 4.19
C ASN A 81 -9.43 -11.33 3.68
N GLU A 82 -10.50 -11.60 2.93
CA GLU A 82 -11.33 -10.58 2.28
C GLU A 82 -11.96 -9.56 3.25
N GLY A 83 -12.09 -9.89 4.54
CA GLY A 83 -12.66 -8.99 5.56
C GLY A 83 -11.64 -8.08 6.26
N SER A 84 -10.35 -8.18 5.94
CA SER A 84 -9.26 -7.56 6.71
C SER A 84 -8.93 -6.10 6.35
N LEU A 85 -9.81 -5.40 5.62
CA LEU A 85 -9.56 -4.02 5.18
C LEU A 85 -9.63 -3.03 6.35
N ILE A 86 -8.47 -2.48 6.72
CA ILE A 86 -8.35 -1.36 7.64
C ILE A 86 -8.09 -0.07 6.85
N LYS A 87 -8.79 1.00 7.20
CA LYS A 87 -8.59 2.34 6.64
C LYS A 87 -8.12 3.30 7.73
N VAL A 88 -7.01 3.99 7.49
CA VAL A 88 -6.50 5.04 8.38
C VAL A 88 -6.61 6.37 7.64
N PHE A 89 -7.25 7.35 8.26
CA PHE A 89 -7.54 8.66 7.66
C PHE A 89 -6.69 9.76 8.31
N HIS A 90 -6.41 10.81 7.55
CA HIS A 90 -5.73 12.03 8.01
C HIS A 90 -4.28 11.80 8.46
N ARG A 91 -4.01 11.71 9.76
CA ARG A 91 -2.65 11.64 10.29
C ARG A 91 -2.28 10.18 10.51
N LEU A 92 -1.16 9.76 9.93
CA LEU A 92 -0.56 8.47 10.24
C LEU A 92 0.32 8.62 11.48
N ASP A 93 0.28 7.59 12.32
CA ASP A 93 1.25 7.38 13.39
C ASP A 93 2.01 6.08 13.07
N GLN A 94 3.34 6.10 13.24
CA GLN A 94 4.19 4.99 12.83
C GLN A 94 3.88 3.72 13.64
N GLU A 95 3.70 3.85 14.95
CA GLU A 95 3.45 2.70 15.84
C GLU A 95 2.05 2.13 15.59
N ASP A 96 1.05 2.99 15.44
CA ASP A 96 -0.32 2.56 15.11
C ASP A 96 -0.38 1.81 13.78
N VAL A 97 0.31 2.31 12.74
CA VAL A 97 0.37 1.64 11.43
C VAL A 97 1.05 0.27 11.54
N LEU A 98 2.17 0.16 12.26
CA LEU A 98 2.84 -1.12 12.47
C LEU A 98 1.95 -2.12 13.21
N ASN A 99 1.25 -1.67 14.26
CA ASN A 99 0.33 -2.52 15.00
C ASN A 99 -0.82 -3.00 14.12
N LYS A 100 -1.39 -2.11 13.30
CA LYS A 100 -2.45 -2.47 12.33
C LYS A 100 -1.96 -3.48 11.30
N ILE A 101 -0.75 -3.31 10.76
CA ILE A 101 -0.16 -4.27 9.80
C ILE A 101 0.03 -5.64 10.46
N LYS A 102 0.55 -5.68 11.69
CA LYS A 102 0.74 -6.93 12.45
C LYS A 102 -0.57 -7.64 12.78
N ASN A 103 -1.64 -6.90 13.04
CA ASN A 103 -2.97 -7.46 13.30
C ASN A 103 -3.64 -8.03 12.03
N VAL A 104 -3.20 -7.61 10.85
CA VAL A 104 -3.76 -8.02 9.55
C VAL A 104 -2.95 -9.17 8.91
N LYS A 105 -1.66 -9.31 9.22
CA LYS A 105 -0.83 -10.47 8.86
C LYS A 105 -1.46 -11.76 9.40
#